data_AF-A0A368UWP0-F1
#
_entry.id   AF-A0A368UWP0-F1
#
_cell.length_a   1.000
_cell.length_b   1.000
_cell.length_c   1.000
_cell.angle_alpha   90.00
_cell.angle_beta   90.00
_cell.angle_gamma   90.00
#
_symmetry.space_group_name_H-M   'P 1'
#
loop_
_entity.id
_entity.type
_entity.pdbx_description
1 polymer ?
#
loop_
_entity_poly.entity_id
_entity_poly.type
_entity_poly.pdbx_seq_one_letter_code
_entity_poly.pdbx_strand_id
1 'polypeptide(L)'
;MLKKLFRKKEELKENEVRVVLPEEEYGVLEWKEEGLPCVAVLNSALKDFEPRKIFSWHLSVIIDFDDLIENGMPSQEERDIVDPFCDKLDEEIKAGGNALFLIRETWNKTRRLVWRVYDPDIAHEHLQYIVDHHRHPRPFDWHMEQDMEWEQAKWYFEQIKT
;
A
#
# COMPACT_ATOMS: atom_id res chain seq x y z
N MET A 1 -9.23 47.50 -6.03
CA MET A 1 -9.07 46.87 -7.36
C MET A 1 -8.55 45.45 -7.16
N LEU A 2 -9.43 44.44 -7.29
CA LEU A 2 -9.04 43.02 -7.20
C LEU A 2 -8.56 42.57 -8.60
N LYS A 3 -7.27 42.29 -8.75
CA LYS A 3 -6.75 41.61 -9.95
C LYS A 3 -7.10 40.13 -9.82
N LYS A 4 -8.07 39.67 -10.62
CA LYS A 4 -8.33 38.24 -10.84
C LYS A 4 -7.08 37.62 -11.47
N LEU A 5 -6.40 36.77 -10.71
CA LEU A 5 -5.31 35.94 -11.21
C LEU A 5 -5.94 34.77 -11.98
N PHE A 6 -6.06 34.91 -13.30
CA PHE A 6 -6.47 33.80 -14.16
C PHE A 6 -5.29 32.83 -14.27
N ARG A 7 -5.42 31.66 -13.63
CA ARG A 7 -4.51 30.52 -13.83
C ARG A 7 -4.71 30.02 -15.26
N LYS A 8 -3.70 30.21 -16.10
CA LYS A 8 -3.67 29.70 -17.48
C LYS A 8 -3.77 28.17 -17.40
N LYS A 9 -4.77 27.57 -18.04
CA LYS A 9 -4.95 26.12 -18.12
C LYS A 9 -3.85 25.60 -19.06
N GLU A 10 -2.82 24.95 -18.53
CA GLU A 10 -1.81 24.28 -19.35
C GLU A 10 -2.48 23.17 -20.16
N GLU A 11 -2.40 23.29 -21.48
CA GLU A 11 -2.85 22.27 -22.42
C GLU A 11 -1.93 21.05 -22.33
N LEU A 12 -2.56 19.88 -22.23
CA LEU A 12 -1.90 18.58 -22.19
C LEU A 12 -1.21 18.30 -23.53
N LYS A 13 0.02 17.78 -23.49
CA LYS A 13 0.70 17.30 -24.71
C LYS A 13 0.06 15.98 -25.19
N GLU A 14 0.22 15.67 -26.47
CA GLU A 14 -0.11 14.34 -27.00
C GLU A 14 0.64 13.27 -26.16
N ASN A 15 -0.12 12.35 -25.56
CA ASN A 15 0.31 11.27 -24.65
C ASN A 15 0.48 11.61 -23.15
N GLU A 16 0.11 12.82 -22.70
CA GLU A 16 0.07 13.12 -21.26
C GLU A 16 -1.26 12.67 -20.63
N VAL A 17 -1.20 11.81 -19.61
CA VAL A 17 -2.37 11.40 -18.81
C VAL A 17 -2.31 12.08 -17.45
N ARG A 18 -3.40 12.73 -17.05
CA ARG A 18 -3.56 13.23 -15.68
C ARG A 18 -4.44 12.28 -14.90
N VAL A 19 -3.92 11.78 -13.80
CA VAL A 19 -4.65 10.95 -12.85
C VAL A 19 -4.93 11.76 -11.60
N VAL A 20 -6.17 11.74 -11.13
CA VAL A 20 -6.53 12.23 -9.80
C VAL A 20 -6.52 11.03 -8.88
N LEU A 21 -5.65 11.05 -7.87
CA LEU A 21 -5.61 10.00 -6.86
C LEU A 21 -6.81 10.19 -5.92
N PRO A 22 -7.56 9.12 -5.59
CA PRO A 22 -8.66 9.23 -4.65
C PRO A 22 -8.15 9.50 -3.24
N GLU A 23 -8.97 10.17 -2.42
CA GLU A 23 -8.72 10.19 -0.97
C GLU A 23 -8.91 8.77 -0.42
N GLU A 24 -8.06 8.37 0.51
CA GLU A 24 -8.09 7.00 1.06
C GLU A 24 -9.28 6.84 2.01
N GLU A 25 -10.02 5.75 1.83
CA GLU A 25 -11.11 5.34 2.70
C GLU A 25 -10.82 3.92 3.18
N TYR A 26 -10.88 3.66 4.48
CA TYR A 26 -10.47 2.37 5.03
C TYR A 26 -11.64 1.51 5.48
N GLY A 27 -11.62 0.24 5.09
CA GLY A 27 -12.48 -0.82 5.61
C GLY A 27 -11.65 -1.86 6.37
N VAL A 28 -12.21 -2.38 7.47
CA VAL A 28 -11.61 -3.50 8.22
C VAL A 28 -12.18 -4.81 7.70
N LEU A 29 -11.29 -5.75 7.38
CA LEU A 29 -11.62 -7.11 6.98
C LEU A 29 -11.10 -8.08 8.04
N GLU A 30 -11.89 -9.11 8.32
CA GLU A 30 -11.53 -10.19 9.25
C GLU A 30 -11.90 -11.54 8.63
N TRP A 31 -10.96 -12.48 8.61
CA TRP A 31 -11.20 -13.85 8.17
C TRP A 31 -10.31 -14.82 8.93
N LYS A 32 -10.42 -16.11 8.60
CA LYS A 32 -9.51 -17.15 9.10
C LYS A 32 -8.82 -17.82 7.95
N GLU A 33 -7.50 -18.00 8.09
CA GLU A 33 -6.64 -18.70 7.15
C GLU A 33 -5.83 -19.74 7.94
N GLU A 34 -5.83 -21.00 7.50
CA GLU A 34 -5.25 -22.14 8.21
C GLU A 34 -5.69 -22.28 9.69
N GLY A 35 -6.90 -21.81 10.01
CA GLY A 35 -7.46 -21.83 11.36
C GLY A 35 -7.01 -20.69 12.27
N LEU A 36 -6.11 -19.82 11.81
CA LEU A 36 -5.63 -18.62 12.51
C LEU A 36 -6.40 -17.38 12.05
N PRO A 37 -6.59 -16.37 12.92
CA PRO A 37 -7.23 -15.11 12.54
C PRO A 37 -6.33 -14.30 11.60
N CYS A 38 -6.94 -13.68 10.60
CA CYS A 38 -6.33 -12.60 9.82
C CYS A 38 -7.16 -11.33 10.00
N VAL A 39 -6.47 -10.21 10.22
CA VAL A 39 -7.07 -8.88 10.31
C VAL A 39 -6.41 -7.99 9.27
N ALA A 40 -7.22 -7.30 8.47
CA ALA A 40 -6.71 -6.40 7.45
C ALA A 40 -7.43 -5.04 7.42
N VAL A 41 -6.71 -4.04 6.92
CA VAL A 41 -7.21 -2.70 6.62
C VAL A 41 -7.05 -2.48 5.12
N LEU A 42 -8.17 -2.42 4.40
CA LEU A 42 -8.24 -2.24 2.95
C LEU A 42 -8.59 -0.79 2.62
N ASN A 43 -7.92 -0.19 1.65
CA ASN A 43 -8.32 1.07 1.04
C ASN A 43 -9.51 0.83 0.08
N SER A 44 -10.73 0.98 0.58
CA SER A 44 -11.97 0.76 -0.17
C SER A 44 -12.19 1.78 -1.29
N ALA A 45 -11.57 2.97 -1.22
CA ALA A 45 -11.66 3.98 -2.29
C ALA A 45 -11.09 3.47 -3.63
N LEU A 46 -10.27 2.42 -3.61
CA LEU A 46 -9.69 1.82 -4.81
C LEU A 46 -10.62 0.85 -5.54
N LYS A 47 -11.78 0.48 -4.98
CA LYS A 47 -12.72 -0.47 -5.58
C LYS A 47 -13.17 -0.04 -6.98
N ASP A 48 -13.46 1.25 -7.15
CA ASP A 48 -13.96 1.84 -8.39
C ASP A 48 -12.90 2.72 -9.08
N PHE A 49 -11.63 2.58 -8.71
CA PHE A 49 -10.53 3.30 -9.36
C PHE A 49 -10.27 2.71 -10.75
N GLU A 50 -10.50 3.50 -11.80
CA GLU A 50 -10.39 3.09 -13.21
C GLU A 50 -8.99 3.19 -13.83
N PRO A 51 -8.09 4.13 -13.45
CA PRO A 51 -6.72 4.21 -14.00
C PRO A 51 -5.78 3.06 -13.59
N ARG A 52 -6.30 1.85 -13.37
CA ARG A 52 -5.59 0.65 -12.86
C ARG A 52 -4.36 0.28 -13.66
N LYS A 53 -4.43 0.41 -14.99
CA LYS A 53 -3.34 0.08 -15.91
C LYS A 53 -2.12 0.98 -15.75
N ILE A 54 -2.30 2.18 -15.19
CA ILE A 54 -1.18 3.07 -14.86
C ILE A 54 -0.48 2.53 -13.61
N PHE A 55 -1.25 2.12 -12.60
CA PHE A 55 -0.75 1.49 -11.37
C PHE A 55 -0.72 -0.04 -11.48
N SER A 56 -0.07 -0.53 -12.53
CA SER A 56 -0.10 -1.94 -12.92
C SER A 56 0.76 -2.85 -12.07
N TRP A 57 1.68 -2.32 -11.27
CA TRP A 57 2.57 -3.15 -10.47
C TRP A 57 1.95 -3.45 -9.12
N HIS A 58 1.98 -4.72 -8.73
CA HIS A 58 1.65 -5.20 -7.42
C HIS A 58 2.94 -5.28 -6.61
N LEU A 59 3.09 -4.40 -5.62
CA LEU A 59 4.19 -4.46 -4.66
C LEU A 59 3.64 -4.99 -3.35
N SER A 60 4.27 -6.02 -2.80
CA SER A 60 4.00 -6.49 -1.45
C SER A 60 5.26 -6.57 -0.60
N VAL A 61 5.21 -5.99 0.59
CA VAL A 61 6.25 -6.06 1.61
C VAL A 61 5.73 -6.91 2.76
N ILE A 62 6.52 -7.90 3.19
CA ILE A 62 6.20 -8.78 4.32
C ILE A 62 7.21 -8.52 5.42
N ILE A 63 6.71 -8.16 6.60
CA ILE A 63 7.50 -7.84 7.80
C ILE A 63 7.27 -8.95 8.82
N ASP A 64 8.34 -9.49 9.38
CA ASP A 64 8.29 -10.48 10.44
C ASP A 64 8.15 -9.82 11.81
N PHE A 65 7.33 -10.41 12.68
CA PHE A 65 7.22 -10.02 14.08
C PHE A 65 8.11 -10.88 14.97
N ASP A 66 8.75 -10.22 15.94
CA ASP A 66 9.56 -10.89 16.97
C ASP A 66 8.73 -11.24 18.21
N ASP A 67 7.92 -10.29 18.73
CA ASP A 67 7.11 -10.49 19.92
C ASP A 67 5.62 -10.69 19.60
N LEU A 68 5.08 -11.81 20.10
CA LEU A 68 3.80 -12.36 19.70
C LEU A 68 2.92 -12.67 20.91
N ILE A 69 1.62 -12.48 20.73
CA ILE A 69 0.57 -12.98 21.62
C ILE A 69 -0.11 -14.21 20.99
N GLU A 70 -1.24 -14.62 21.56
CA GLU A 70 -2.00 -15.77 21.07
C GLU A 70 -2.32 -15.69 19.57
N ASN A 71 -2.31 -16.85 18.92
CA ASN A 71 -2.68 -17.03 17.51
C ASN A 71 -1.79 -16.28 16.50
N GLY A 72 -0.56 -15.94 16.87
CA GLY A 72 0.42 -15.32 15.96
C GLY A 72 0.17 -13.84 15.68
N MET A 73 -0.62 -13.17 16.50
CA MET A 73 -0.79 -11.72 16.45
C MET A 73 0.37 -11.03 17.19
N PRO A 74 0.79 -9.82 16.77
CA PRO A 74 1.84 -9.07 17.46
C PRO A 74 1.35 -8.58 18.83
N SER A 75 2.24 -8.49 19.79
CA SER A 75 1.97 -7.83 21.07
C SER A 75 1.72 -6.33 20.89
N GLN A 76 1.39 -5.60 21.97
CA GLN A 76 1.35 -4.14 21.88
C GLN A 76 2.75 -3.54 21.71
N GLU A 77 3.75 -4.07 22.42
CA GLU A 77 5.14 -3.61 22.34
C GLU A 77 5.70 -3.81 20.91
N GLU A 78 5.36 -4.92 20.28
CA GLU A 78 5.74 -5.19 18.89
C GLU A 78 5.10 -4.20 17.91
N ARG A 79 3.82 -3.86 18.11
CA ARG A 79 3.12 -2.86 17.29
C ARG A 79 3.71 -1.46 17.47
N ASP A 80 4.06 -1.08 18.69
CA ASP A 80 4.69 0.22 18.97
C ASP A 80 6.04 0.38 18.23
N ILE A 81 6.70 -0.73 17.86
CA ILE A 81 7.94 -0.76 17.08
C ILE A 81 7.66 -0.78 15.56
N VAL A 82 6.73 -1.63 15.10
CA VAL A 82 6.53 -1.88 13.67
C VAL A 82 5.58 -0.88 13.01
N ASP A 83 4.53 -0.42 13.71
CA ASP A 83 3.52 0.49 13.15
C ASP A 83 4.14 1.80 12.62
N PRO A 84 5.04 2.50 13.36
CA PRO A 84 5.66 3.72 12.84
C PRO A 84 6.52 3.50 11.58
N PHE A 85 7.12 2.31 11.44
CA PHE A 85 7.85 1.96 10.23
C PHE A 85 6.89 1.70 9.07
N CYS A 86 5.77 1.01 9.30
CA CYS A 86 4.74 0.81 8.27
C CYS A 86 4.17 2.14 7.75
N ASP A 87 3.85 3.06 8.66
CA ASP A 87 3.28 4.36 8.30
C ASP A 87 4.27 5.20 7.48
N LYS A 88 5.53 5.23 7.91
CA LYS A 88 6.60 5.90 7.17
C LYS A 88 6.83 5.28 5.80
N LEU A 89 6.87 3.95 5.73
CA LEU A 89 7.08 3.25 4.46
C LEU A 89 5.94 3.54 3.48
N ASP A 90 4.70 3.58 3.97
CA ASP A 90 3.54 3.96 3.17
C ASP A 90 3.67 5.39 2.59
N GLU A 91 4.05 6.36 3.43
CA GLU A 91 4.29 7.74 2.96
C GLU A 91 5.39 7.82 1.89
N GLU A 92 6.51 7.12 2.10
CA GLU A 92 7.66 7.15 1.19
C GLU A 92 7.38 6.44 -0.14
N ILE A 93 6.69 5.29 -0.12
CA ILE A 93 6.32 4.55 -1.33
C ILE A 93 5.28 5.32 -2.16
N LYS A 94 4.36 6.03 -1.51
CA LYS A 94 3.37 6.88 -2.19
C LYS A 94 3.92 8.25 -2.64
N ALA A 95 5.14 8.60 -2.24
CA ALA A 95 5.74 9.91 -2.54
C ALA A 95 5.70 10.22 -4.05
N GLY A 96 5.41 11.48 -4.37
CA GLY A 96 5.26 11.92 -5.77
C GLY A 96 4.05 11.32 -6.51
N GLY A 97 3.16 10.61 -5.79
CA GLY A 97 2.02 9.92 -6.40
C GLY A 97 2.40 8.60 -7.09
N ASN A 98 3.54 8.00 -6.72
CA ASN A 98 4.05 6.79 -7.36
C ASN A 98 3.21 5.54 -7.04
N ALA A 99 2.49 5.53 -5.93
CA ALA A 99 1.77 4.36 -5.47
C ALA A 99 0.43 4.70 -4.81
N LEU A 100 -0.43 3.69 -4.75
CA LEU A 100 -1.70 3.70 -4.04
C LEU A 100 -1.64 2.59 -2.99
N PHE A 101 -1.86 2.93 -1.71
CA PHE A 101 -1.99 1.93 -0.66
C PHE A 101 -3.22 1.08 -0.91
N LEU A 102 -3.05 -0.24 -1.00
CA LEU A 102 -4.14 -1.18 -1.21
C LEU A 102 -4.59 -1.77 0.12
N ILE A 103 -3.72 -2.53 0.79
CA ILE A 103 -4.12 -3.28 1.98
C ILE A 103 -2.94 -3.48 2.92
N ARG A 104 -3.24 -3.50 4.22
CA ARG A 104 -2.36 -3.99 5.28
C ARG A 104 -3.02 -5.19 5.92
N GLU A 105 -2.33 -6.33 5.94
CA GLU A 105 -2.81 -7.58 6.52
C GLU A 105 -1.90 -8.00 7.66
N THR A 106 -2.47 -8.55 8.72
CA THR A 106 -1.72 -9.15 9.83
C THR A 106 -2.21 -10.58 10.01
N TRP A 107 -1.31 -11.53 9.79
CA TRP A 107 -1.59 -12.96 9.88
C TRP A 107 -0.32 -13.73 10.25
N ASN A 108 -0.48 -14.65 11.18
CA ASN A 108 0.50 -15.67 11.53
C ASN A 108 1.95 -15.15 11.58
N LYS A 109 2.22 -14.26 12.54
CA LYS A 109 3.55 -13.68 12.83
C LYS A 109 4.09 -12.71 11.79
N THR A 110 3.31 -12.36 10.79
CA THR A 110 3.73 -11.43 9.76
C THR A 110 2.74 -10.29 9.58
N ARG A 111 3.24 -9.20 9.03
CA ARG A 111 2.44 -8.14 8.44
C ARG A 111 2.79 -7.96 6.98
N ARG A 112 1.76 -7.99 6.13
CA ARG A 112 1.88 -7.71 4.71
C ARG A 112 1.34 -6.33 4.40
N LEU A 113 2.11 -5.49 3.74
CA LEU A 113 1.68 -4.22 3.17
C LEU A 113 1.68 -4.34 1.65
N VAL A 114 0.65 -3.82 1.00
CA VAL A 114 0.47 -3.95 -0.44
C VAL A 114 0.15 -2.60 -1.05
N TRP A 115 0.82 -2.30 -2.15
CA TRP A 115 0.57 -1.11 -2.97
C TRP A 115 0.34 -1.47 -4.42
N ARG A 116 -0.43 -0.62 -5.10
CA ARG A 116 -0.50 -0.56 -6.56
C ARG A 116 0.45 0.54 -7.04
N VAL A 117 1.48 0.17 -7.79
CA VAL A 117 2.62 1.04 -8.11
C VAL A 117 2.63 1.40 -9.59
N TYR A 118 2.95 2.67 -9.87
CA TYR A 118 3.13 3.21 -11.21
C TYR A 118 4.54 2.90 -11.73
N ASP A 119 5.57 3.38 -11.06
CA ASP A 119 6.98 3.14 -11.40
C ASP A 119 7.61 2.15 -10.39
N PRO A 120 7.87 0.90 -10.81
CA PRO A 120 8.43 -0.13 -9.93
C PRO A 120 9.88 0.16 -9.56
N ASP A 121 10.65 0.82 -10.43
CA ASP A 121 12.09 1.03 -10.22
C ASP A 121 12.29 2.02 -9.06
N ILE A 122 11.48 3.09 -9.00
CA ILE A 122 11.49 4.05 -7.88
C ILE A 122 11.20 3.35 -6.55
N ALA A 123 10.19 2.47 -6.51
CA ALA A 123 9.83 1.75 -5.29
C ALA A 123 10.92 0.74 -4.89
N HIS A 124 11.48 0.02 -5.87
CA HIS A 124 12.54 -0.96 -5.64
C HIS A 124 13.81 -0.29 -5.12
N GLU A 125 14.28 0.79 -5.76
CA GLU A 125 15.46 1.54 -5.33
C GLU A 125 15.31 2.05 -3.90
N HIS A 126 14.12 2.52 -3.52
CA HIS A 126 13.82 2.97 -2.16
C HIS A 126 13.88 1.83 -1.13
N LEU A 127 13.26 0.68 -1.44
CA LEU A 127 13.31 -0.50 -0.57
C LEU A 127 14.73 -1.04 -0.42
N GLN A 128 15.49 -1.09 -1.52
CA GLN A 128 16.90 -1.48 -1.49
C GLN A 128 17.72 -0.52 -0.62
N TYR A 129 17.48 0.79 -0.73
CA TYR A 129 18.13 1.79 0.12
C TYR A 129 17.84 1.57 1.61
N ILE A 130 16.59 1.25 1.98
CA ILE A 130 16.22 0.95 3.37
C ILE A 130 17.01 -0.24 3.92
N VAL A 131 17.11 -1.34 3.14
CA VAL A 131 17.85 -2.54 3.53
C VAL A 131 19.35 -2.28 3.63
N ASP A 132 19.95 -1.66 2.61
CA ASP A 132 21.40 -1.40 2.56
C ASP A 132 21.88 -0.49 3.70
N HIS A 133 20.98 0.31 4.27
CA HIS A 133 21.27 1.23 5.37
C HIS A 133 20.67 0.80 6.71
N HIS A 134 20.16 -0.44 6.81
CA HIS A 134 19.55 -0.99 8.03
C HIS A 134 18.49 -0.07 8.66
N ARG A 135 17.66 0.56 7.84
CA ARG A 135 16.63 1.53 8.27
C ARG A 135 15.28 0.88 8.57
N HIS A 136 15.31 -0.31 9.15
CA HIS A 136 14.12 -1.10 9.43
C HIS A 136 14.23 -1.74 10.83
N PRO A 137 13.14 -1.77 11.61
CA PRO A 137 13.17 -2.31 12.97
C PRO A 137 13.08 -3.83 13.02
N ARG A 138 12.64 -4.46 11.93
CA ARG A 138 12.43 -5.91 11.79
C ARG A 138 12.91 -6.39 10.42
N PRO A 139 13.24 -7.69 10.27
CA PRO A 139 13.41 -8.30 8.97
C PRO A 139 12.17 -8.10 8.10
N PHE A 140 12.39 -7.83 6.83
CA PHE A 140 11.32 -7.79 5.85
C PHE A 140 11.85 -8.20 4.49
N ASP A 141 10.97 -8.75 3.67
CA ASP A 141 11.20 -9.05 2.26
C ASP A 141 10.13 -8.36 1.41
N TRP A 142 10.39 -8.19 0.12
CA TRP A 142 9.39 -7.69 -0.81
C TRP A 142 9.36 -8.48 -2.10
N HIS A 143 8.17 -8.53 -2.70
CA HIS A 143 7.91 -9.09 -4.01
C HIS A 143 7.19 -8.05 -4.85
N MET A 144 7.54 -8.00 -6.13
CA MET A 144 6.91 -7.09 -7.08
C MET A 144 6.68 -7.79 -8.41
N GLU A 145 5.45 -7.68 -8.91
CA GLU A 145 5.04 -8.28 -10.17
C GLU A 145 4.00 -7.43 -10.89
N GLN A 146 3.91 -7.60 -12.21
CA GLN A 146 2.96 -6.86 -13.01
C GLN A 146 1.59 -7.55 -12.98
N ASP A 147 0.56 -6.78 -12.68
CA ASP A 147 -0.84 -7.20 -12.59
C ASP A 147 -1.73 -6.08 -13.16
N MET A 148 -1.81 -6.01 -14.49
CA MET A 148 -2.50 -4.92 -15.21
C MET A 148 -3.98 -4.77 -14.86
N GLU A 149 -4.64 -5.89 -14.52
CA GLU A 149 -6.08 -5.97 -14.30
C GLU A 149 -6.45 -6.02 -12.80
N TRP A 150 -5.43 -5.90 -11.93
CA TRP A 150 -5.58 -5.94 -10.47
C TRP A 150 -6.27 -7.23 -10.00
N GLU A 151 -5.92 -8.36 -10.61
CA GLU A 151 -6.47 -9.68 -10.29
C GLU A 151 -6.30 -10.04 -8.81
N GLN A 152 -5.14 -9.71 -8.24
CA GLN A 152 -4.84 -9.98 -6.82
C GLN A 152 -5.68 -9.12 -5.86
N ALA A 153 -6.23 -8.00 -6.31
CA ALA A 153 -7.02 -7.11 -5.47
C ALA A 153 -8.50 -7.52 -5.40
N LYS A 154 -8.99 -8.31 -6.38
CA LYS A 154 -10.42 -8.61 -6.57
C LYS A 154 -11.07 -9.21 -5.33
N TRP A 155 -10.43 -10.23 -4.75
CA TRP A 155 -10.98 -10.93 -3.59
C TRP A 155 -11.24 -9.97 -2.42
N TYR A 156 -10.32 -9.03 -2.15
CA TYR A 156 -10.50 -8.04 -1.08
C TYR A 156 -11.69 -7.11 -1.35
N PHE A 157 -11.83 -6.63 -2.59
CA PHE A 157 -12.93 -5.73 -2.97
C PHE A 157 -14.30 -6.39 -2.90
N GLU A 158 -14.37 -7.71 -3.13
CA GLU A 158 -15.59 -8.50 -2.97
C GLU A 158 -16.02 -8.64 -1.50
N GLN A 159 -15.08 -8.49 -0.54
CA GLN A 159 -15.42 -8.55 0.89
C GLN A 159 -16.06 -7.25 1.40
N ILE A 160 -15.98 -6.15 0.66
CA ILE A 160 -16.60 -4.87 1.05
C ILE A 160 -18.12 -5.01 0.95
N LYS A 161 -18.79 -5.06 2.11
CA LYS A 161 -20.25 -4.97 2.20
C LYS A 161 -20.69 -3.59 1.75
N THR A 162 -21.55 -3.54 0.73
CA THR A 162 -22.16 -2.30 0.20
C THR A 162 -23.49 -2.04 0.90
#